data_AF-A0AAX1UE97-F1
#
_entry.id   AF-A0AAX1UE97-F1
#
_cell.length_a   1.000
_cell.length_b   1.000
_cell.length_c   1.000
_cell.angle_alpha   90.00
_cell.angle_beta   90.00
_cell.angle_gamma   90.00
#
_symmetry.space_group_name_H-M   'P 1'
#
loop_
_entity.id
_entity.type
_entity.pdbx_description
1 polymer ?
#
loop_
_entity_poly.entity_id
_entity_poly.type
_entity_poly.pdbx_seq_one_letter_code
_entity_poly.pdbx_strand_id
1 'polypeptide(L)'
;MIRKLCCAPGCEELAPAGQAHCPDHAAEAEAKARARKARAKACAAAQAGAAFYATGRWRRARARFLAAHPLCADCAGLGLVVAAAEVDHIRPHRGDPGLMWDRANWQPLCRPCHSRKTAREVFHPPGGIGKSEGSAR
;
A
#
# COMPACT_ATOMS: atom_id res chain seq x y z
N MET A 1 -21.32 -17.38 23.82
CA MET A 1 -20.69 -16.77 22.62
C MET A 1 -21.60 -17.03 21.43
N ILE A 2 -21.96 -15.99 20.67
CA ILE A 2 -22.84 -16.15 19.49
C ILE A 2 -21.99 -16.68 18.33
N ARG A 3 -22.29 -17.89 17.86
CA ARG A 3 -21.76 -18.43 16.61
C ARG A 3 -22.68 -18.01 15.48
N LYS A 4 -22.11 -17.68 14.33
CA LYS A 4 -22.86 -17.33 13.12
C LYS A 4 -22.67 -18.43 12.09
N LEU A 5 -23.63 -18.57 11.19
CA LEU A 5 -23.45 -19.37 9.98
C LEU A 5 -22.28 -18.80 9.16
N CYS A 6 -21.57 -19.69 8.47
CA CYS A 6 -20.58 -19.33 7.49
C CYS A 6 -21.20 -18.38 6.45
N CYS A 7 -20.50 -17.31 6.08
CA CYS A 7 -20.99 -16.37 5.07
C CYS A 7 -20.74 -16.81 3.63
N ALA A 8 -20.17 -18.00 3.41
CA ALA A 8 -19.99 -18.53 2.06
C ALA A 8 -21.34 -18.92 1.47
N PRO A 9 -21.64 -18.58 0.20
CA PRO A 9 -22.93 -18.89 -0.41
C PRO A 9 -23.23 -20.40 -0.38
N GLY A 10 -24.38 -20.77 0.18
CA GLY A 10 -24.82 -22.17 0.25
C GLY A 10 -24.12 -23.02 1.32
N CYS A 11 -23.25 -22.45 2.16
CA CYS A 11 -22.64 -23.16 3.27
C CYS A 11 -23.48 -23.04 4.54
N GLU A 12 -23.89 -24.17 5.10
CA GLU A 12 -24.68 -24.23 6.35
C GLU A 12 -23.82 -24.45 7.60
N GLU A 13 -22.51 -24.64 7.45
CA GLU A 13 -21.58 -24.83 8.56
C GLU A 13 -21.43 -23.58 9.45
N LEU A 14 -21.19 -23.78 10.74
CA LEU A 14 -21.01 -22.68 11.69
C LEU A 14 -19.57 -22.14 11.66
N ALA A 15 -19.44 -20.81 11.57
CA ALA A 15 -18.17 -20.15 11.73
C ALA A 15 -17.70 -20.20 13.21
N PRO A 16 -16.39 -20.37 13.47
CA PRO A 16 -15.81 -20.15 14.78
C PRO A 16 -16.15 -18.75 15.33
N ALA A 17 -16.16 -18.60 16.65
CA ALA A 17 -16.49 -17.31 17.27
C ALA A 17 -15.57 -16.20 16.75
N GLY A 18 -16.16 -15.11 16.25
CA GLY A 18 -15.43 -13.97 15.69
C GLY A 18 -14.95 -14.12 14.25
N GLN A 19 -15.19 -15.28 13.61
CA GLN A 19 -14.85 -15.49 12.19
C GLN A 19 -16.08 -15.35 11.29
N ALA A 20 -15.84 -15.00 10.03
CA ALA A 20 -16.88 -14.89 9.00
C ALA A 20 -17.15 -16.22 8.29
N HIS A 21 -16.13 -17.08 8.18
CA HIS A 21 -16.19 -18.34 7.45
C HIS A 21 -15.98 -19.54 8.38
N CYS A 22 -16.46 -20.72 7.98
CA CYS A 22 -16.00 -21.99 8.56
C CYS A 22 -14.52 -22.23 8.21
N PRO A 23 -13.81 -23.16 8.89
CA PRO A 23 -12.37 -23.38 8.65
C PRO A 23 -12.00 -23.61 7.18
N ASP A 24 -12.83 -24.36 6.43
CA ASP A 24 -12.56 -24.66 5.03
C ASP A 24 -12.68 -23.40 4.15
N HIS A 25 -13.79 -22.67 4.28
CA HIS A 25 -13.98 -21.42 3.53
C HIS A 25 -13.03 -20.30 3.97
N ALA A 26 -12.55 -20.31 5.23
CA ALA A 26 -11.49 -19.43 5.69
C ALA A 26 -10.18 -19.75 4.97
N ALA A 27 -9.80 -21.03 4.90
CA ALA A 27 -8.60 -21.47 4.18
C ALA A 27 -8.70 -21.15 2.67
N GLU A 28 -9.86 -21.35 2.05
CA GLU A 28 -10.09 -20.92 0.67
C GLU A 28 -9.96 -19.41 0.47
N ALA A 29 -10.54 -18.61 1.37
CA ALA A 29 -10.48 -17.15 1.30
C ALA A 29 -9.03 -16.67 1.44
N GLU A 30 -8.26 -17.27 2.35
CA GLU A 30 -6.83 -17.03 2.50
C GLU A 30 -6.04 -17.43 1.25
N ALA A 31 -6.32 -18.61 0.67
CA ALA A 31 -5.69 -19.06 -0.56
C ALA A 31 -5.98 -18.11 -1.72
N LYS A 32 -7.23 -17.67 -1.89
CA LYS A 32 -7.65 -16.67 -2.89
C LYS A 32 -6.94 -15.33 -2.66
N ALA A 33 -6.87 -14.85 -1.41
CA ALA A 33 -6.17 -13.62 -1.07
C ALA A 33 -4.65 -13.71 -1.36
N ARG A 34 -4.02 -14.85 -1.04
CA ARG A 34 -2.62 -15.12 -1.32
C ARG A 34 -2.35 -15.16 -2.81
N ALA A 35 -3.19 -15.83 -3.60
CA ALA A 35 -3.08 -15.88 -5.06
C ALA A 35 -3.23 -14.47 -5.68
N ARG A 36 -4.21 -13.68 -5.22
CA ARG A 36 -4.37 -12.28 -5.65
C ARG A 36 -3.12 -11.45 -5.37
N LYS A 37 -2.56 -11.58 -4.16
CA LYS A 37 -1.32 -10.86 -3.76
C LYS A 37 -0.12 -11.31 -4.60
N ALA A 38 0.01 -12.61 -4.86
CA ALA A 38 1.08 -13.15 -5.70
C ALA A 38 1.01 -12.59 -7.12
N ARG A 39 -0.19 -12.57 -7.72
CA ARG A 39 -0.43 -11.96 -9.05
C ARG A 39 -0.09 -10.47 -9.06
N ALA A 40 -0.52 -9.72 -8.04
CA ALA A 40 -0.21 -8.29 -7.93
C ALA A 40 1.30 -8.03 -7.84
N LYS A 41 2.05 -8.89 -7.12
CA LYS A 41 3.51 -8.78 -6.99
C LYS A 41 4.26 -9.21 -8.26
N ALA A 42 3.65 -10.03 -9.10
CA ALA A 42 4.28 -10.57 -10.31
C ALA A 42 4.34 -9.55 -11.47
N CYS A 43 3.65 -8.42 -11.40
CA CYS A 43 3.72 -7.43 -12.48
C CYS A 43 5.09 -6.74 -12.52
N ALA A 44 5.55 -6.40 -13.73
CA ALA A 44 6.88 -5.81 -13.95
C ALA A 44 7.10 -4.53 -13.11
N ALA A 45 6.08 -3.68 -12.98
CA ALA A 45 6.13 -2.48 -12.16
C ALA A 45 6.42 -2.77 -10.67
N ALA A 46 5.77 -3.78 -10.09
CA ALA A 46 6.00 -4.18 -8.70
C ALA A 46 7.38 -4.81 -8.51
N GLN A 47 7.83 -5.63 -9.46
CA GLN A 47 9.16 -6.24 -9.44
C GLN A 47 10.27 -5.18 -9.57
N ALA A 48 10.12 -4.22 -10.49
CA ALA A 48 11.05 -3.11 -10.66
C ALA A 48 11.15 -2.25 -9.39
N GLY A 49 10.02 -1.94 -8.77
CA GLY A 49 9.98 -1.27 -7.46
C GLY A 49 10.71 -2.04 -6.37
N ALA A 50 10.40 -3.33 -6.21
CA ALA A 50 11.04 -4.16 -5.20
C ALA A 50 12.57 -4.27 -5.41
N ALA A 51 13.00 -4.46 -6.65
CA ALA A 51 14.43 -4.52 -6.99
C ALA A 51 15.15 -3.21 -6.65
N PHE A 52 14.54 -2.07 -6.96
CA PHE A 52 15.07 -0.74 -6.62
C PHE A 52 15.29 -0.57 -5.11
N TYR A 53 14.26 -0.86 -4.31
CA TYR A 53 14.31 -0.68 -2.86
C TYR A 53 15.34 -1.62 -2.20
N ALA A 54 15.63 -2.78 -2.81
CA ALA A 54 16.65 -3.70 -2.33
C ALA A 54 18.10 -3.21 -2.59
N THR A 55 18.31 -2.23 -3.47
CA THR A 55 19.66 -1.78 -3.83
C THR A 55 20.39 -1.10 -2.67
N GLY A 56 21.71 -1.35 -2.57
CA GLY A 56 22.57 -0.59 -1.65
C GLY A 56 22.64 0.90 -1.98
N ARG A 57 22.48 1.26 -3.27
CA ARG A 57 22.42 2.65 -3.73
C ARG A 57 21.23 3.38 -3.10
N TRP A 58 20.04 2.78 -3.11
CA TRP A 58 18.86 3.35 -2.46
C TRP A 58 19.06 3.49 -0.95
N ARG A 59 19.53 2.43 -0.26
CA ARG A 59 19.76 2.49 1.19
C ARG A 59 20.65 3.66 1.61
N ARG A 60 21.75 3.91 0.88
CA ARG A 60 22.63 5.06 1.13
C ARG A 60 21.96 6.40 0.83
N ALA A 61 21.27 6.51 -0.30
CA ALA A 61 20.58 7.74 -0.68
C ALA A 61 19.47 8.11 0.32
N ARG A 62 18.69 7.11 0.75
CA ARG A 62 17.65 7.23 1.79
C ARG A 62 18.23 7.74 3.11
N ALA A 63 19.32 7.14 3.59
CA ALA A 63 19.95 7.56 4.84
C ALA A 63 20.45 9.02 4.76
N ARG A 64 21.11 9.39 3.66
CA ARG A 64 21.57 10.77 3.44
C ARG A 64 20.41 11.76 3.36
N PHE A 65 19.31 11.39 2.70
CA PHE A 65 18.14 12.25 2.60
C PHE A 65 17.49 12.47 3.97
N LEU A 66 17.27 11.41 4.76
CA LEU A 66 16.70 11.55 6.11
C LEU A 66 17.60 12.35 7.07
N ALA A 67 18.92 12.25 6.93
CA ALA A 67 19.84 13.07 7.70
C ALA A 67 19.73 14.57 7.36
N ALA A 68 19.52 14.90 6.07
CA ALA A 68 19.32 16.28 5.61
C ALA A 68 17.90 16.81 5.87
N HIS A 69 16.92 15.92 5.97
CA HIS A 69 15.51 16.23 6.16
C HIS A 69 14.96 15.47 7.37
N PRO A 70 15.33 15.87 8.60
CA PRO A 70 15.05 15.09 9.81
C PRO A 70 13.58 15.16 10.25
N LEU A 71 12.78 16.09 9.72
CA LEU A 71 11.39 16.30 10.13
C LEU A 71 10.40 15.81 9.06
N CYS A 72 9.27 15.29 9.51
CA CYS A 72 8.15 14.90 8.67
C CYS A 72 7.54 16.12 7.97
N ALA A 73 7.46 16.10 6.64
CA ALA A 73 6.95 17.19 5.82
C ALA A 73 5.47 17.50 6.13
N ASP A 74 4.62 16.47 6.24
CA ASP A 74 3.20 16.61 6.61
C ASP A 74 3.03 17.28 7.98
N CYS A 75 3.79 16.83 8.98
CA CYS A 75 3.70 17.36 10.34
C CYS A 75 4.24 18.80 10.41
N ALA A 76 5.37 19.06 9.73
CA ALA A 76 5.96 20.39 9.67
C ALA A 76 5.00 21.40 9.02
N GLY A 77 4.26 21.01 7.98
CA GLY A 77 3.21 21.83 7.37
C GLY A 77 2.05 22.18 8.31
N LEU A 78 1.89 21.44 9.41
CA LEU A 78 0.92 21.70 10.48
C LEU A 78 1.57 22.40 11.70
N GLY A 79 2.83 22.83 11.61
CA GLY A 79 3.57 23.43 12.72
C GLY A 79 4.04 22.44 13.79
N LEU A 80 4.01 21.13 13.50
CA LEU A 80 4.42 20.07 14.43
C LEU A 80 5.85 19.61 14.15
N VAL A 81 6.64 19.42 15.21
CA VAL A 81 8.01 18.90 15.12
C VAL A 81 8.00 17.40 15.37
N VAL A 82 7.95 16.62 14.29
CA VAL A 82 7.94 15.15 14.34
C VAL A 82 9.06 14.60 13.47
N ALA A 83 9.87 13.68 14.01
CA ALA A 83 10.96 13.07 13.27
C ALA A 83 10.45 12.25 12.07
N ALA A 84 11.12 12.41 10.92
CA ALA A 84 10.90 11.57 9.76
C ALA A 84 11.54 10.19 9.97
N ALA A 85 10.82 9.15 9.56
CA ALA A 85 11.28 7.77 9.64
C ALA A 85 11.52 7.17 8.25
N GLU A 86 10.82 7.65 7.24
CA GLU A 86 10.71 7.06 5.91
C GLU A 86 10.83 8.13 4.82
N VAL A 87 11.37 7.72 3.67
CA VAL A 87 11.40 8.53 2.46
C VAL A 87 10.32 7.98 1.56
N ASP A 88 9.38 8.83 1.20
CA ASP A 88 8.24 8.49 0.37
C ASP A 88 8.29 9.30 -0.95
N HIS A 89 7.68 8.76 -1.99
CA HIS A 89 7.56 9.46 -3.28
C HIS A 89 6.25 10.24 -3.32
N ILE A 90 6.32 11.58 -3.49
CA ILE A 90 5.14 12.47 -3.59
C ILE A 90 4.19 11.97 -4.69
N ARG A 91 4.73 11.66 -5.86
CA ARG A 91 4.05 10.93 -6.93
C ARG A 91 4.54 9.48 -6.94
N PRO A 92 3.65 8.48 -6.80
CA PRO A 92 4.03 7.07 -6.84
C PRO A 92 4.77 6.74 -8.14
N HIS A 93 5.95 6.14 -8.02
CA HIS A 93 6.79 5.84 -9.18
C HIS A 93 6.18 4.76 -10.10
N ARG A 94 5.35 3.84 -9.58
CA ARG A 94 4.68 2.75 -10.36
C ARG A 94 5.61 1.98 -11.32
N GLY A 95 6.89 1.86 -10.96
CA GLY A 95 7.93 1.22 -11.77
C GLY A 95 8.75 2.15 -12.66
N ASP A 96 8.41 3.44 -12.76
CA ASP A 96 9.15 4.46 -13.51
C ASP A 96 10.49 4.82 -12.83
N PRO A 97 11.65 4.54 -13.46
CA PRO A 97 12.96 4.86 -12.91
C PRO A 97 13.23 6.36 -12.73
N GLY A 98 12.62 7.21 -13.56
CA GLY A 98 12.75 8.66 -13.48
C GLY A 98 12.13 9.19 -12.20
N LEU A 99 10.88 8.81 -11.93
CA LEU A 99 10.19 9.16 -10.68
C LEU A 99 10.82 8.54 -9.44
N MET A 100 11.46 7.37 -9.58
CA MET A 100 12.18 6.72 -8.47
C MET A 100 13.37 7.56 -7.97
N TRP A 101 14.19 8.07 -8.89
CA TRP A 101 15.42 8.79 -8.58
C TRP A 101 15.26 10.32 -8.52
N ASP A 102 14.11 10.85 -8.93
CA ASP A 102 13.80 12.26 -8.79
C ASP A 102 13.75 12.67 -7.31
N ARG A 103 14.77 13.39 -6.85
CA ARG A 103 14.86 13.86 -5.46
C ARG A 103 13.83 14.93 -5.14
N ALA A 104 13.34 15.67 -6.15
CA ALA A 104 12.24 16.62 -5.96
C ALA A 104 10.91 15.89 -5.73
N ASN A 105 10.82 14.62 -6.14
CA ASN A 105 9.69 13.74 -5.86
C ASN A 105 9.82 13.03 -4.50
N TRP A 106 10.87 13.25 -3.71
CA TRP A 106 11.03 12.62 -2.39
C TRP A 106 10.50 13.54 -1.29
N GLN A 107 9.86 12.96 -0.29
CA GLN A 107 9.45 13.63 0.93
C GLN A 107 9.78 12.83 2.18
N PRO A 108 10.23 13.49 3.27
CA PRO A 108 10.45 12.86 4.56
C PRO A 108 9.11 12.69 5.30
N LEU A 109 8.75 11.49 5.72
CA LEU A 109 7.50 11.23 6.46
C LEU A 109 7.74 10.43 7.73
N CYS A 110 6.93 10.70 8.76
CA CYS A 110 6.78 9.79 9.89
C CYS A 110 5.87 8.62 9.50
N ARG A 111 6.00 7.48 10.20
CA ARG A 111 5.23 6.26 9.87
C ARG A 111 3.71 6.47 9.80
N PRO A 112 3.07 7.23 10.73
CA PRO A 112 1.63 7.50 10.62
C PRO A 112 1.23 8.27 9.36
N CYS A 113 2.01 9.29 8.98
CA CYS A 113 1.71 10.09 7.79
C CYS A 113 1.94 9.28 6.50
N HIS A 114 3.01 8.49 6.44
CA HIS A 114 3.27 7.60 5.31
C HIS A 114 2.18 6.52 5.15
N SER A 115 1.74 5.89 6.24
CA SER A 115 0.62 4.93 6.21
C SER A 115 -0.68 5.58 5.73
N ARG A 116 -0.98 6.81 6.19
CA ARG A 116 -2.16 7.57 5.74
C ARG A 116 -2.09 7.88 4.24
N LYS A 117 -0.94 8.31 3.73
CA LYS A 117 -0.73 8.56 2.30
C LYS A 117 -0.90 7.27 1.49
N THR A 118 -0.27 6.17 1.92
CA THR A 118 -0.39 4.86 1.26
C THR A 118 -1.86 4.43 1.16
N ALA A 119 -2.62 4.56 2.26
CA ALA A 119 -4.04 4.25 2.26
C ALA A 119 -4.82 5.14 1.26
N ARG A 120 -4.53 6.44 1.23
CA ARG A 120 -5.13 7.36 0.25
C ARG A 120 -4.84 6.92 -1.19
N GLU A 121 -3.61 6.54 -1.50
CA GLU A 121 -3.20 6.15 -2.85
C GLU A 121 -3.78 4.82 -3.31
N VAL A 122 -3.95 3.86 -2.38
CA VAL A 122 -4.50 2.54 -2.66
C VAL A 122 -6.03 2.58 -2.81
N PHE A 123 -6.71 3.27 -1.91
CA PHE A 123 -8.18 3.28 -1.87
C PHE A 123 -8.80 4.44 -2.67
N HIS A 124 -8.06 5.53 -2.89
CA HIS A 124 -8.53 6.74 -3.56
C HIS A 124 -7.50 7.24 -4.60
N PRO A 125 -7.18 6.43 -5.62
CA PRO A 125 -6.20 6.82 -6.62
C PRO A 125 -6.65 8.09 -7.38
N PRO A 126 -5.73 9.02 -7.71
CA PRO A 126 -6.05 10.15 -8.56
C PRO A 126 -6.57 9.64 -9.92
N GLY A 127 -7.79 10.02 -10.28
CA GLY A 127 -8.53 9.50 -11.45
C GLY A 127 -9.83 8.75 -11.10
N GLY A 128 -10.06 8.39 -9.83
CA GLY A 128 -11.31 7.82 -9.35
C GLY A 128 -11.55 6.35 -9.71
N ILE A 129 -12.50 5.72 -8.99
CA ILE A 129 -13.02 4.39 -9.27
C ILE A 129 -14.19 4.58 -10.26
N GLY A 130 -13.93 4.38 -11.56
CA GLY A 130 -14.96 4.24 -12.59
C GLY A 130 -15.76 5.49 -12.94
N LYS A 131 -15.32 6.23 -13.97
CA LYS A 131 -16.27 6.70 -14.99
C LYS A 131 -16.16 5.72 -16.14
N SER A 132 -17.06 4.74 -16.21
CA SER A 132 -17.38 4.11 -17.49
C SER A 132 -17.88 5.22 -18.39
N GLU A 133 -17.09 5.64 -19.37
CA GLU A 133 -17.59 6.44 -20.47
C GLU A 133 -18.77 5.67 -21.07
N GLY A 134 -19.94 6.31 -21.06
CA GLY A 134 -21.15 5.75 -21.61
C GLY A 134 -20.93 5.37 -23.07
N SER A 135 -21.44 4.20 -23.43
CA SER A 135 -21.65 3.77 -24.80
C SER A 135 -22.38 4.86 -25.58
N ALA A 136 -21.64 5.68 -26.32
CA ALA A 136 -22.16 6.43 -27.42
C ALA A 136 -22.13 5.51 -28.65
N ARG A 137 -23.26 4.87 -28.92
CA ARG A 137 -23.78 4.45 -30.23
C ARG A 137 -25.13 3.77 -30.04
#